data_AF-A0A284VMV9-F1
#
_entry.id   AF-A0A284VMV9-F1
#
_cell.length_a   1.000
_cell.length_b   1.000
_cell.length_c   1.000
_cell.angle_alpha   90.00
_cell.angle_beta   90.00
_cell.angle_gamma   90.00
#
_symmetry.space_group_name_H-M   'P 1'
#
loop_
_entity.id
_entity.type
_entity.pdbx_description
1 polymer ?
#
loop_
_entity_poly.entity_id
_entity_poly.type
_entity_poly.pdbx_seq_one_letter_code
_entity_poly.pdbx_strand_id
1 'polypeptide(L)' 'MLAEGNITQANLTGPLAGQPFSSLIDNMTNGSTYVNVHTIQNPAGEIRGQIQVAQPSNVT' A
#
# COMPACT_ATOMS: atom_id res chain seq x y z
N MET A 1 -8.11 10.28 11.68
CA MET A 1 -7.50 10.23 10.32
C MET A 1 -6.04 10.60 10.48
N LEU A 2 -5.10 9.76 10.04
CA LEU A 2 -3.65 9.97 10.25
C LEU A 2 -2.94 10.57 9.04
N ALA A 3 -3.40 10.26 7.82
CA ALA A 3 -2.94 10.86 6.57
C ALA A 3 -3.94 10.56 5.45
N GLU A 4 -3.96 11.41 4.43
CA GLU A 4 -4.64 11.20 3.16
C GLU A 4 -3.77 11.71 2.01
N GLY A 5 -3.97 11.20 0.80
CA GLY A 5 -3.21 11.62 -0.37
C GLY A 5 -3.56 10.82 -1.62
N ASN A 6 -3.04 11.27 -2.76
CA ASN A 6 -3.19 10.57 -4.04
C ASN A 6 -1.86 9.95 -4.46
N ILE A 7 -1.85 8.64 -4.68
CA ILE A 7 -0.69 7.91 -5.22
C ILE A 7 -0.98 7.60 -6.68
N THR A 8 -0.07 8.03 -7.55
CA THR A 8 -0.14 7.81 -8.99
C THR A 8 1.04 6.96 -9.45
N GLN A 9 1.03 6.59 -10.73
CA GLN A 9 2.17 5.93 -11.38
C GLN A 9 3.51 6.67 -11.13
N ALA A 10 3.49 8.01 -11.16
CA ALA A 10 4.70 8.81 -10.99
C ALA A 10 5.32 8.69 -9.59
N ASN A 11 4.56 8.19 -8.61
CA ASN A 11 5.05 7.96 -7.25
C ASN A 11 5.67 6.58 -7.06
N LEU A 12 5.55 5.67 -8.04
CA LEU A 12 6.17 4.35 -7.98
C LEU A 12 7.68 4.48 -8.18
N THR A 13 8.43 3.78 -7.33
CA THR A 13 9.90 3.80 -7.33
C THR A 13 10.47 2.38 -7.38
N GLY A 14 11.80 2.28 -7.50
CA GLY A 14 12.49 0.99 -7.54
C GLY A 14 12.08 0.15 -8.76
N PRO A 15 11.87 -1.18 -8.60
CA PRO A 15 11.46 -2.06 -9.69
C PRO A 15 10.12 -1.72 -10.36
N LEU A 16 9.27 -0.92 -9.68
CA LEU A 16 7.99 -0.46 -10.21
C LEU A 16 8.08 0.92 -10.87
N ALA A 17 9.24 1.57 -10.88
CA ALA A 17 9.40 2.88 -11.51
C ALA A 17 9.08 2.81 -13.01
N GLY A 18 8.15 3.65 -13.47
CA GLY A 18 7.69 3.70 -14.87
C GLY A 18 6.76 2.56 -15.28
N GLN A 19 6.49 1.58 -14.41
CA GLN A 19 5.49 0.54 -14.65
C GLN A 19 4.08 1.09 -14.50
N PRO A 20 3.06 0.51 -15.16
CA PRO A 20 1.67 0.92 -14.95
C PRO A 20 1.22 0.67 -13.50
N PHE A 21 0.27 1.48 -13.02
CA PHE A 21 -0.26 1.35 -11.66
C PHE A 21 -0.88 -0.04 -11.41
N SER A 22 -1.36 -0.72 -12.46
CA SER A 22 -1.86 -2.09 -12.39
C SER A 22 -0.83 -3.07 -11.84
N SER A 23 0.47 -2.90 -12.12
CA SER A 23 1.51 -3.76 -11.56
C SER A 23 1.63 -3.64 -10.04
N LEU A 24 1.32 -2.47 -9.47
CA LEU A 24 1.21 -2.33 -8.01
C LEU A 24 -0.04 -3.06 -7.50
N ILE A 25 -1.18 -2.91 -8.19
CA ILE A 25 -2.42 -3.61 -7.82
C ILE A 25 -2.23 -5.12 -7.82
N ASP A 26 -1.54 -5.69 -8.82
CA ASP A 26 -1.26 -7.13 -8.89
C ASP A 26 -0.46 -7.61 -7.66
N ASN A 27 0.55 -6.84 -7.24
CA ASN A 27 1.32 -7.15 -6.03
C ASN A 27 0.48 -7.05 -4.75
N MET A 28 -0.46 -6.09 -4.68
CA MET A 28 -1.42 -5.97 -3.58
C MET A 28 -2.37 -7.17 -3.54
N THR A 29 -2.92 -7.58 -4.68
CA THR A 29 -3.84 -8.73 -4.75
C THR A 29 -3.14 -10.06 -4.48
N ASN A 30 -1.86 -10.17 -4.82
CA ASN A 30 -1.03 -11.33 -4.51
C ASN A 30 -0.52 -11.35 -3.06
N GLY A 31 -0.95 -10.39 -2.22
CA GLY A 31 -0.57 -10.33 -0.81
C GLY A 31 0.93 -10.11 -0.60
N SER A 32 1.64 -9.52 -1.58
CA SER A 32 3.09 -9.31 -1.55
C SER A 32 3.48 -7.89 -1.11
N THR A 33 2.55 -7.13 -0.53
CA THR A 33 2.75 -5.73 -0.16
C THR A 33 2.28 -5.45 1.27
N TYR A 34 2.94 -4.49 1.91
CA TYR A 34 2.55 -3.97 3.21
C TYR A 34 2.64 -2.44 3.19
N VAL A 35 1.88 -1.79 4.07
CA VAL A 35 1.97 -0.34 4.31
C VAL A 35 2.84 -0.09 5.52
N ASN A 36 3.68 0.94 5.44
CA ASN A 36 4.38 1.51 6.58
C ASN A 36 4.12 3.02 6.62
N VAL A 37 3.68 3.53 7.77
CA VAL A 37 3.43 4.95 8.00
C VAL A 37 4.48 5.49 8.95
N HIS A 38 5.15 6.58 8.58
CA HIS A 38 6.19 7.22 9.37
C HIS A 38 5.72 8.58 9.87
N THR A 39 6.08 8.93 11.11
CA THR A 39 5.89 10.26 11.70
C THR A 39 7.25 10.83 12.12
N ILE A 40 7.32 12.12 12.45
CA ILE A 40 8.55 12.73 12.97
C ILE A 40 8.94 12.08 14.32
N GLN A 41 7.95 11.79 15.17
CA GLN A 41 8.19 11.15 16.48
C GLN A 41 8.61 9.69 16.34
N ASN A 42 8.12 8.98 15.31
CA ASN A 42 8.42 7.59 15.06
C ASN A 42 8.98 7.38 13.63
N PRO A 43 10.24 7.79 13.38
CA PRO A 43 10.85 7.74 12.03
C PRO A 43 11.12 6.31 11.54
N ALA A 44 11.23 5.33 12.44
CA ALA A 44 11.31 3.92 12.06
C ALA A 44 9.96 3.36 11.57
N GLY A 45 8.85 4.05 11.83
CA GLY A 45 7.49 3.65 11.48
C GLY A 45 6.58 3.67 12.70
N GLU A 46 5.47 4.41 12.61
CA GLU A 46 4.39 4.47 13.59
C GLU A 46 3.45 3.26 13.44
N ILE A 47 3.07 2.92 12.19
CA ILE A 47 2.10 1.85 11.87
C ILE A 47 2.61 1.01 10.71
N ARG A 48 2.45 -0.31 10.83
CA ARG A 48 2.74 -1.29 9.79
C ARG A 48 1.60 -2.29 9.65
N GLY A 49 1.29 -2.70 8.43
CA GLY A 49 0.26 -3.72 8.19
C GLY A 49 0.33 -4.33 6.80
N GLN A 50 0.06 -5.63 6.71
CA GLN A 50 -0.03 -6.35 5.44
C GLN A 50 -1.28 -5.90 4.67
N ILE A 51 -1.14 -5.62 3.37
CA ILE A 51 -2.30 -5.39 2.52
C ILE A 51 -2.92 -6.74 2.18
N GLN A 52 -4.22 -6.87 2.43
CA GLN A 52 -4.99 -8.06 2.12
C GLN A 52 -6.18 -7.67 1.25
N VAL A 53 -6.52 -8.53 0.29
CA VAL A 53 -7.79 -8.40 -0.42
C VAL A 53 -8.89 -8.67 0.58
N ALA A 54 -9.78 -7.68 0.74
CA ALA A 54 -10.96 -7.85 1.57
C ALA A 54 -11.73 -9.08 1.08
N GLN A 55 -11.90 -10.07 1.96
CA GLN A 55 -12.81 -11.16 1.66
C GLN A 55 -14.22 -10.58 1.65
N PRO A 56 -15.04 -10.85 0.61
CA PRO A 56 -16.43 -10.45 0.66
C PRO A 56 -17.06 -11.04 1.93
N SER A 57 -17.71 -10.20 2.73
CA SER A 57 -18.40 -10.66 3.92
C SER A 57 -19.55 -11.55 3.46
N ASN A 58 -19.48 -12.85 3.74
CA ASN A 58 -20.62 -13.73 3.61
C ASN A 58 -21.62 -13.36 4.71
N VAL A 59 -22.47 -12.37 4.44
CA VAL A 59 -23.66 -12.11 5.24
C VAL A 59 -24.73 -13.09 4.76
N THR A 60 -24.97 -14.13 5.54
CA THR A 60 -26.16 -15.00 5.40
C THR A 60 -27.37 -14.30 6.00
#